data_AF-A0A143QSE2-F1
#
_entry.id   AF-A0A143QSE2-F1
#
_cell.length_a   1.000
_cell.length_b   1.000
_cell.length_c   1.000
_cell.angle_alpha   90.00
_cell.angle_beta   90.00
_cell.angle_gamma   90.00
#
_symmetry.space_group_name_H-M   'P 1'
#
loop_
_entity.id
_entity.type
_entity.pdbx_description
1 polymer ?
#
loop_
_entity_poly.entity_id
_entity_poly.type
_entity_poly.pdbx_seq_one_letter_code
_entity_poly.pdbx_strand_id
1 'polypeptide(L)'
;MFGFHGVYKPLAIALGIVTPNFGAGERQGELVRAWEQESSLTGFIDGTPGTDGGQLRDDLRLALRRTLDKGRCDVAPTGRAVHKLAQNLDPDGAGKLERQVLRTAFEGGPELRSELALLLIPTLDVGNLSESDVVADLIGSASPRLREVLDAVVAYEAFARTLDACFRTLCYLSNAIQPTPLKFDSLSSDQTFVDAANTLPAMHRRAVRALAPLEPTFKFDVRFADFAETHTPAALAEVVRSHHETIQKSKPPLGKRSWFEPYQDGWLVRPGYGATVRPTIDGPFIHPIRVNALRRFLRDSGL
;
A
#
# COMPACT_ATOMS: atom_id res chain seq x y z
N MET A 1 10.86 9.70 4.89
CA MET A 1 9.45 9.30 4.71
C MET A 1 9.01 9.57 3.28
N PHE A 2 8.99 8.56 2.42
CA PHE A 2 8.33 8.60 1.11
C PHE A 2 7.05 7.76 1.25
N GLY A 3 5.88 8.38 1.49
CA GLY A 3 4.70 7.60 1.91
C GLY A 3 3.31 8.10 1.50
N PHE A 4 3.11 9.38 1.21
CA PHE A 4 1.76 9.91 0.92
C PHE A 4 1.50 10.17 -0.58
N HIS A 5 2.53 10.45 -1.36
CA HIS A 5 2.40 10.85 -2.77
C HIS A 5 2.02 9.71 -3.73
N GLY A 6 2.17 8.45 -3.31
CA GLY A 6 1.90 7.28 -4.16
C GLY A 6 0.41 7.03 -4.40
N VAL A 7 -0.47 7.55 -3.53
CA VAL A 7 -1.93 7.43 -3.67
C VAL A 7 -2.52 8.70 -4.26
N TYR A 8 -2.06 9.88 -3.82
CA TYR A 8 -2.60 11.16 -4.27
C TYR A 8 -2.35 11.46 -5.74
N LYS A 9 -1.19 11.08 -6.29
CA LYS A 9 -0.91 11.32 -7.72
C LYS A 9 -1.84 10.50 -8.63
N PRO A 10 -1.92 9.16 -8.51
CA PRO A 10 -2.88 8.39 -9.30
C PRO A 10 -4.34 8.82 -9.06
N LEU A 11 -4.68 9.19 -7.82
CA LEU A 11 -6.01 9.65 -7.48
C LEU A 11 -6.35 10.99 -8.16
N ALA A 12 -5.46 11.98 -8.08
CA ALA A 12 -5.65 13.28 -8.73
C ALA A 12 -5.76 13.14 -10.25
N ILE A 13 -5.04 12.19 -10.85
CA ILE A 13 -5.20 11.84 -12.27
C ILE A 13 -6.58 11.25 -12.53
N ALA A 14 -6.98 10.25 -11.73
CA ALA A 14 -8.25 9.55 -11.86
C ALA A 14 -9.48 10.45 -11.65
N LEU A 15 -9.35 11.47 -10.79
CA LEU A 15 -10.39 12.46 -10.52
C LEU A 15 -10.37 13.64 -11.51
N GLY A 16 -9.49 13.62 -12.53
CA GLY A 16 -9.40 14.71 -13.51
C GLY A 16 -8.88 16.03 -12.93
N ILE A 17 -8.22 16.02 -11.78
CA ILE A 17 -7.58 17.21 -11.18
C ILE A 17 -6.28 17.53 -11.92
N VAL A 18 -5.51 16.52 -12.31
CA VAL A 18 -4.30 16.68 -13.12
C VAL A 18 -4.26 15.66 -14.25
N THR A 19 -3.51 15.96 -15.33
CA THR A 19 -3.25 14.97 -16.38
C THR A 19 -2.16 13.97 -15.97
N PRO A 20 -1.98 12.85 -16.69
CA PRO A 20 -0.86 11.92 -16.42
C PRO A 20 0.53 12.56 -16.46
N ASN A 21 0.68 13.67 -17.18
CA ASN A 21 1.92 14.46 -17.25
C ASN A 21 1.96 15.59 -16.19
N PHE A 22 1.07 15.57 -15.20
CA PHE A 22 0.90 16.60 -14.18
C PHE A 22 0.57 18.00 -14.73
N GLY A 23 -0.10 18.06 -15.88
CA GLY A 23 -0.74 19.28 -16.39
C GLY A 23 -2.12 19.50 -15.78
N ALA A 24 -2.77 20.60 -16.15
CA ALA A 24 -4.14 20.93 -15.73
C ALA A 24 -5.15 19.89 -16.24
N GLY A 25 -5.86 19.23 -15.33
CA GLY A 25 -7.01 18.38 -15.67
C GLY A 25 -8.32 19.17 -15.80
N GLU A 26 -9.38 18.51 -16.22
CA GLU A 26 -10.70 19.13 -16.45
C GLU A 26 -11.30 19.77 -15.18
N ARG A 27 -11.07 19.16 -14.01
CA ARG A 27 -11.58 19.64 -12.71
C ARG A 27 -10.58 20.53 -11.95
N GLN A 28 -9.40 20.77 -12.51
CA GLN A 28 -8.36 21.58 -11.88
C GLN A 28 -8.84 23.00 -11.58
N GLY A 29 -9.57 23.59 -12.54
CA GLY A 29 -10.06 24.95 -12.42
C GLY A 29 -11.08 25.11 -11.30
N GLU A 30 -11.99 24.14 -11.17
CA GLU A 30 -13.00 24.11 -10.11
C GLU A 30 -12.35 24.02 -8.73
N LEU A 31 -11.40 23.09 -8.56
CA LEU A 31 -10.72 22.90 -7.27
C LEU A 31 -9.90 24.13 -6.87
N VAL A 32 -9.10 24.69 -7.80
CA VAL A 32 -8.30 25.89 -7.51
C VAL A 32 -9.19 27.11 -7.26
N ARG A 33 -10.34 27.20 -7.93
CA ARG A 33 -11.29 28.30 -7.70
C ARG A 33 -11.97 28.20 -6.32
N ALA A 34 -12.31 26.99 -5.88
CA ALA A 34 -12.79 26.76 -4.52
C ALA A 34 -11.72 27.14 -3.48
N TRP A 35 -10.50 26.64 -3.66
CA TRP A 35 -9.35 26.94 -2.80
C TRP A 35 -9.07 28.44 -2.68
N GLU A 36 -9.04 29.17 -3.79
CA GLU A 36 -8.70 30.60 -3.76
C GLU A 36 -9.78 31.44 -3.06
N GLN A 37 -11.04 31.01 -3.11
CA GLN A 37 -12.15 31.66 -2.40
C GLN A 37 -12.03 31.46 -0.89
N GLU A 38 -11.74 30.24 -0.46
CA GLU A 38 -11.70 29.89 0.97
C GLU A 38 -10.40 30.35 1.64
N SER A 39 -9.31 30.38 0.88
CA SER A 39 -8.00 30.88 1.33
C SER A 39 -7.87 32.41 1.29
N SER A 40 -8.92 33.14 0.91
CA SER A 40 -8.86 34.60 0.67
C SER A 40 -7.75 35.00 -0.33
N LEU A 41 -7.52 34.18 -1.34
CA LEU A 41 -6.52 34.34 -2.39
C LEU A 41 -7.19 34.54 -3.76
N THR A 42 -8.35 35.19 -3.80
CA THR A 42 -9.15 35.37 -5.02
C THR A 42 -8.35 36.01 -6.16
N GLY A 43 -8.62 35.58 -7.39
CA GLY A 43 -7.91 36.05 -8.58
C GLY A 43 -6.56 35.37 -8.81
N PHE A 44 -6.23 34.30 -8.08
CA PHE A 44 -5.05 33.48 -8.34
C PHE A 44 -5.16 32.79 -9.71
N ILE A 45 -6.27 32.09 -9.96
CA ILE A 45 -6.48 31.32 -11.19
C ILE A 45 -6.53 32.18 -12.46
N ASP A 46 -7.05 33.40 -12.34
CA ASP A 46 -7.18 34.35 -13.44
C ASP A 46 -5.98 35.33 -13.52
N GLY A 47 -5.16 35.40 -12.46
CA GLY A 47 -4.02 36.30 -12.39
C GLY A 47 -4.43 37.76 -12.29
N THR A 48 -5.52 38.03 -11.58
CA THR A 48 -6.15 39.36 -11.54
C THR A 48 -5.23 40.39 -10.88
N PRO A 49 -4.83 41.46 -11.58
CA PRO A 49 -3.99 42.50 -11.00
C PRO A 49 -4.65 43.17 -9.80
N GLY A 50 -3.86 43.44 -8.75
CA GLY A 50 -4.33 44.12 -7.54
C GLY A 50 -5.03 43.22 -6.52
N THR A 51 -5.14 41.90 -6.75
CA THR A 51 -5.63 40.94 -5.75
C THR A 51 -4.48 40.19 -5.09
N ASP A 52 -4.72 39.69 -3.87
CA ASP A 52 -3.75 38.89 -3.12
C ASP A 52 -3.38 37.60 -3.88
N GLY A 53 -4.36 36.98 -4.54
CA GLY A 53 -4.18 35.82 -5.40
C GLY A 53 -3.35 36.09 -6.64
N GLY A 54 -3.66 37.16 -7.38
CA GLY A 54 -2.90 37.57 -8.56
C GLY A 54 -1.44 37.86 -8.21
N GLN A 55 -1.21 38.56 -7.10
CA GLN A 55 0.14 38.82 -6.60
C GLN A 55 0.87 37.53 -6.23
N LEU A 56 0.22 36.58 -5.53
CA LEU A 56 0.83 35.29 -5.20
C LEU A 56 1.22 34.52 -6.48
N ARG A 57 0.36 34.50 -7.50
CA ARG A 57 0.68 33.85 -8.78
C ARG A 57 1.90 34.49 -9.46
N ASP A 58 1.98 35.81 -9.48
CA ASP A 58 3.14 36.51 -10.04
C ASP A 58 4.42 36.24 -9.25
N ASP A 59 4.35 36.24 -7.92
CA ASP A 59 5.47 35.89 -7.05
C ASP A 59 5.99 34.48 -7.38
N LEU A 60 5.09 33.49 -7.53
CA LEU A 60 5.44 32.12 -7.92
C LEU A 60 6.02 32.03 -9.33
N ARG A 61 5.44 32.73 -10.30
CA ARG A 61 5.92 32.76 -11.69
C ARG A 61 7.34 33.33 -11.78
N LEU A 62 7.62 34.43 -11.07
CA LEU A 62 8.95 35.04 -11.01
C LEU A 62 9.96 34.15 -10.25
N ALA A 63 9.53 33.51 -9.17
CA ALA A 63 10.33 32.54 -8.42
C ALA A 63 10.74 31.33 -9.27
N LEU A 64 9.79 30.76 -10.03
CA LEU A 64 10.04 29.64 -10.93
C LEU A 64 10.99 30.02 -12.07
N ARG A 65 10.80 31.19 -12.70
CA ARG A 65 11.71 31.69 -13.74
C ARG A 65 13.14 31.79 -13.23
N ARG A 66 13.36 32.48 -12.10
CA ARG A 66 14.69 32.61 -11.48
C ARG A 66 15.33 31.26 -11.13
N THR A 67 14.52 30.33 -10.63
CA THR A 67 14.97 28.98 -10.28
C THR A 67 15.43 28.21 -11.51
N LEU A 68 14.67 28.28 -12.61
CA LEU A 68 15.02 27.66 -13.88
C LEU A 68 16.28 28.29 -14.48
N ASP A 69 16.37 29.62 -14.50
CA ASP A 69 17.53 30.36 -15.04
C ASP A 69 18.82 30.03 -14.28
N LYS A 70 18.73 29.85 -12.96
CA LYS A 70 19.89 29.53 -12.10
C LYS A 70 20.21 28.04 -12.00
N GLY A 71 19.34 27.17 -12.51
CA GLY A 71 19.46 25.71 -12.37
C GLY A 71 19.40 25.19 -10.91
N ARG A 72 18.92 26.02 -9.97
CA ARG A 72 18.76 25.67 -8.55
C ARG A 72 17.61 26.45 -7.94
N CYS A 73 16.98 25.91 -6.90
CA CYS A 73 15.92 26.60 -6.18
C CYS A 73 16.42 27.95 -5.65
N ASP A 74 15.84 29.04 -6.16
CA ASP A 74 16.17 30.43 -5.83
C ASP A 74 14.99 31.12 -5.14
N VAL A 75 14.29 30.36 -4.29
CA VAL A 75 13.14 30.84 -3.51
C VAL A 75 13.56 30.88 -2.04
N ALA A 76 13.44 32.06 -1.42
CA ALA A 76 13.72 32.21 0.01
C ALA A 76 12.70 31.38 0.82
N PRO A 77 13.13 30.44 1.69
CA PRO A 77 12.22 29.62 2.49
C PRO A 77 11.30 30.44 3.42
N THR A 78 11.72 31.63 3.80
CA THR A 78 10.98 32.59 4.63
C THR A 78 10.23 33.66 3.82
N GLY A 79 10.24 33.55 2.48
CA GLY A 79 9.59 34.51 1.60
C GLY A 79 8.07 34.43 1.66
N ARG A 80 7.40 35.56 1.33
CA ARG A 80 5.93 35.69 1.31
C ARG A 80 5.23 34.55 0.56
N ALA A 81 5.72 34.20 -0.64
CA ALA A 81 5.11 33.14 -1.45
C ALA A 81 5.15 31.78 -0.75
N VAL A 82 6.28 31.40 -0.14
CA VAL A 82 6.41 30.14 0.60
C VAL A 82 5.51 30.15 1.84
N HIS A 83 5.48 31.26 2.57
CA HIS A 83 4.63 31.41 3.75
C HIS A 83 3.14 31.31 3.40
N LYS A 84 2.68 32.03 2.37
CA LYS A 84 1.30 31.97 1.88
C LYS A 84 0.94 30.56 1.40
N LEU A 85 1.81 29.88 0.65
CA LEU A 85 1.56 28.49 0.26
C LEU A 85 1.47 27.57 1.48
N ALA A 86 2.39 27.67 2.43
CA ALA A 86 2.39 26.83 3.63
C ALA A 86 1.13 27.04 4.50
N GLN A 87 0.63 28.28 4.58
CA GLN A 87 -0.60 28.59 5.33
C GLN A 87 -1.87 28.12 4.65
N ASN A 88 -1.90 28.08 3.32
CA ASN A 88 -3.13 27.87 2.55
C ASN A 88 -3.18 26.51 1.84
N LEU A 89 -2.13 25.70 1.88
CA LEU A 89 -2.11 24.33 1.32
C LEU A 89 -2.02 23.26 2.41
N ASP A 90 -2.45 23.57 3.63
CA ASP A 90 -2.58 22.59 4.69
C ASP A 90 -3.70 21.60 4.33
N PRO A 91 -3.41 20.30 4.09
CA PRO A 91 -4.43 19.33 3.72
C PRO A 91 -5.51 19.15 4.80
N ASP A 92 -5.19 19.39 6.08
CA ASP A 92 -6.16 19.30 7.18
C ASP A 92 -7.08 20.54 7.22
N GLY A 93 -6.72 21.60 6.48
CA GLY A 93 -7.40 22.89 6.41
C GLY A 93 -8.34 23.08 5.22
N ALA A 94 -8.57 22.05 4.38
CA ALA A 94 -9.43 22.17 3.20
C ALA A 94 -10.82 22.73 3.56
N GLY A 95 -11.28 23.76 2.86
CA GLY A 95 -12.56 24.41 3.15
C GLY A 95 -13.78 23.66 2.61
N LYS A 96 -15.00 24.15 2.89
CA LYS A 96 -16.25 23.48 2.50
C LYS A 96 -16.40 23.33 0.98
N LEU A 97 -16.00 24.34 0.22
CA LEU A 97 -16.09 24.33 -1.25
C LEU A 97 -15.08 23.35 -1.84
N GLU A 98 -13.83 23.34 -1.36
CA GLU A 98 -12.83 22.37 -1.81
C GLU A 98 -13.30 20.93 -1.56
N ARG A 99 -13.80 20.66 -0.35
CA ARG A 99 -14.34 19.35 0.03
C ARG A 99 -15.53 18.95 -0.84
N GLN A 100 -16.41 19.88 -1.18
CA GLN A 100 -17.55 19.63 -2.07
C GLN A 100 -17.08 19.26 -3.48
N VAL A 101 -16.11 19.99 -4.04
CA VAL A 101 -15.54 19.69 -5.37
C VAL A 101 -14.92 18.29 -5.37
N LEU A 102 -14.14 17.94 -4.34
CA LEU A 102 -13.57 16.60 -4.20
C LEU A 102 -14.65 15.53 -4.08
N ARG A 103 -15.71 15.76 -3.30
CA ARG A 103 -16.84 14.83 -3.14
C ARG A 103 -17.50 14.52 -4.47
N THR A 104 -17.86 15.55 -5.23
CA THR A 104 -18.46 15.40 -6.55
C THR A 104 -17.52 14.74 -7.54
N ALA A 105 -16.20 14.97 -7.44
CA ALA A 105 -15.22 14.26 -8.25
C ALA A 105 -15.19 12.75 -7.93
N PHE A 106 -15.35 12.36 -6.66
CA PHE A 106 -15.51 10.94 -6.30
C PHE A 106 -16.82 10.37 -6.83
N GLU A 107 -17.95 11.04 -6.65
CA GLU A 107 -19.25 10.54 -7.13
C GLU A 107 -19.26 10.31 -8.65
N GLY A 108 -18.56 11.13 -9.42
CA GLY A 108 -18.37 10.96 -10.87
C GLY A 108 -17.08 10.24 -11.29
N GLY A 109 -16.33 9.68 -10.35
CA GLY A 109 -15.01 9.08 -10.58
C GLY A 109 -15.06 7.62 -11.05
N PRO A 110 -13.90 6.93 -11.12
CA PRO A 110 -13.86 5.52 -11.52
C PRO A 110 -14.65 4.63 -10.56
N GLU A 111 -15.63 3.89 -11.12
CA GLU A 111 -16.64 3.10 -10.42
C GLU A 111 -16.17 2.45 -9.11
N LEU A 112 -15.16 1.58 -9.18
CA LEU A 112 -14.68 0.83 -8.00
C LEU A 112 -14.02 1.69 -6.91
N ARG A 113 -13.31 2.76 -7.31
CA ARG A 113 -12.63 3.64 -6.35
C ARG A 113 -13.63 4.55 -5.64
N SER A 114 -14.60 5.04 -6.40
CA SER A 114 -15.72 5.83 -5.91
C SER A 114 -16.59 5.03 -4.96
N GLU A 115 -16.95 3.81 -5.35
CA GLU A 115 -17.69 2.88 -4.50
C GLU A 115 -16.95 2.61 -3.19
N LEU A 116 -15.68 2.20 -3.28
CA LEU A 116 -14.84 1.94 -2.10
C LEU A 116 -14.78 3.18 -1.19
N ALA A 117 -14.59 4.37 -1.74
CA ALA A 117 -14.54 5.60 -0.96
C ALA A 117 -15.85 5.85 -0.21
N LEU A 118 -16.99 5.75 -0.90
CA LEU A 118 -18.31 5.96 -0.30
C LEU A 118 -18.62 4.95 0.80
N LEU A 119 -18.27 3.67 0.61
CA LEU A 119 -18.46 2.63 1.62
C LEU A 119 -17.58 2.83 2.86
N LEU A 120 -16.47 3.56 2.75
CA LEU A 120 -15.59 3.85 3.88
C LEU A 120 -16.05 5.03 4.74
N ILE A 121 -16.83 5.97 4.19
CA ILE A 121 -17.30 7.19 4.89
C ILE A 121 -17.92 6.86 6.28
N PRO A 122 -18.81 5.87 6.42
CA PRO A 122 -19.43 5.56 7.71
C PRO A 122 -18.46 5.08 8.79
N THR A 123 -17.26 4.62 8.40
CA THR A 123 -16.26 4.05 9.33
C THR A 123 -15.08 4.98 9.58
N LEU A 124 -15.10 6.22 9.07
CA LEU A 124 -13.95 7.11 9.15
C LEU A 124 -13.55 7.45 10.58
N ASP A 125 -14.49 7.54 11.52
CA ASP A 125 -14.19 7.88 12.91
C ASP A 125 -13.84 6.67 13.79
N VAL A 126 -13.94 5.45 13.25
CA VAL A 126 -13.59 4.23 13.98
C VAL A 126 -12.06 4.08 14.00
N GLY A 127 -11.46 4.38 15.15
CA GLY A 127 -10.01 4.23 15.35
C GLY A 127 -9.53 2.78 15.35
N ASN A 128 -8.25 2.56 15.05
CA ASN A 128 -7.52 1.30 15.23
C ASN A 128 -8.01 0.06 14.42
N LEU A 129 -8.85 0.23 13.39
CA LEU A 129 -9.18 -0.89 12.51
C LEU A 129 -7.97 -1.32 11.67
N SER A 130 -7.67 -2.61 11.68
CA SER A 130 -6.73 -3.19 10.72
C SER A 130 -7.34 -3.19 9.31
N GLU A 131 -6.51 -3.26 8.27
CA GLU A 131 -7.05 -3.29 6.90
C GLU A 131 -7.89 -4.54 6.62
N SER A 132 -7.64 -5.65 7.31
CA SER A 132 -8.49 -6.85 7.24
C SER A 132 -9.86 -6.64 7.88
N ASP A 133 -9.94 -5.91 9.00
CA ASP A 133 -11.24 -5.60 9.65
C ASP A 133 -12.08 -4.72 8.71
N VAL A 134 -11.46 -3.68 8.14
CA VAL A 134 -12.14 -2.80 7.19
C VAL A 134 -12.64 -3.58 5.98
N VAL A 135 -11.81 -4.46 5.40
CA VAL A 135 -12.24 -5.28 4.25
C VAL A 135 -13.37 -6.23 4.62
N ALA A 136 -13.33 -6.85 5.81
CA ALA A 136 -14.40 -7.72 6.27
C ALA A 136 -15.76 -7.00 6.35
N ASP A 137 -15.76 -5.76 6.85
CA ASP A 137 -16.95 -4.92 6.94
C ASP A 137 -17.47 -4.49 5.55
N LEU A 138 -16.57 -4.22 4.61
CA LEU A 138 -16.92 -3.78 3.25
C LEU A 138 -17.55 -4.88 2.40
N ILE A 139 -17.15 -6.14 2.58
CA ILE A 139 -17.60 -7.25 1.72
C ILE A 139 -19.12 -7.33 1.67
N GLY A 140 -19.83 -7.12 2.78
CA GLY A 140 -21.30 -7.22 2.83
C GLY A 140 -22.01 -6.23 1.91
N SER A 141 -21.48 -5.01 1.80
CA SER A 141 -22.09 -3.88 1.10
C SER A 141 -21.50 -3.62 -0.28
N ALA A 142 -20.41 -4.28 -0.63
CA ALA A 142 -19.74 -4.14 -1.91
C ALA A 142 -20.59 -4.73 -3.06
N SER A 143 -20.57 -4.01 -4.19
CA SER A 143 -21.04 -4.45 -5.50
C SER A 143 -20.35 -5.74 -5.91
N PRO A 144 -20.92 -6.52 -6.86
CA PRO A 144 -20.28 -7.74 -7.34
C PRO A 144 -18.84 -7.51 -7.80
N ARG A 145 -18.58 -6.40 -8.51
CA ARG A 145 -17.24 -6.12 -9.06
C ARG A 145 -16.25 -5.69 -7.98
N LEU A 146 -16.65 -4.87 -7.00
CA LEU A 146 -15.77 -4.53 -5.88
C LEU A 146 -15.51 -5.75 -4.99
N ARG A 147 -16.54 -6.58 -4.75
CA ARG A 147 -16.41 -7.82 -4.00
C ARG A 147 -15.40 -8.78 -4.64
N GLU A 148 -15.37 -8.93 -5.95
CA GLU A 148 -14.34 -9.72 -6.65
C GLU A 148 -12.92 -9.26 -6.30
N VAL A 149 -12.69 -7.94 -6.25
CA VAL A 149 -11.39 -7.36 -5.86
C VAL A 149 -11.06 -7.65 -4.39
N LEU A 150 -12.02 -7.42 -3.49
CA LEU A 150 -11.84 -7.66 -2.05
C LEU A 150 -11.60 -9.14 -1.73
N ASP A 151 -12.34 -10.05 -2.39
CA ASP A 151 -12.17 -11.50 -2.23
C ASP A 151 -10.80 -11.96 -2.72
N ALA A 152 -10.28 -11.37 -3.81
CA ALA A 152 -8.93 -11.65 -4.30
C ALA A 152 -7.85 -11.19 -3.31
N VAL A 153 -8.02 -10.01 -2.71
CA VAL A 153 -7.15 -9.51 -1.63
C VAL A 153 -7.16 -10.45 -0.44
N VAL A 154 -8.34 -10.84 0.06
CA VAL A 154 -8.47 -11.76 1.20
C VAL A 154 -7.82 -13.11 0.90
N ALA A 155 -8.06 -13.66 -0.29
CA ALA A 155 -7.50 -14.95 -0.68
C ALA A 155 -5.97 -14.91 -0.79
N TYR A 156 -5.42 -13.85 -1.39
CA TYR A 156 -3.98 -13.65 -1.49
C TYR A 156 -3.32 -13.46 -0.12
N GLU A 157 -3.89 -12.61 0.74
CA GLU A 157 -3.32 -12.33 2.06
C GLU A 157 -3.40 -13.54 2.99
N ALA A 158 -4.46 -14.34 2.92
CA ALA A 158 -4.54 -15.59 3.66
C ALA A 158 -3.40 -16.54 3.26
N PHE A 159 -3.21 -16.77 1.95
CA PHE A 159 -2.10 -17.58 1.44
C PHE A 159 -0.73 -17.02 1.87
N ALA A 160 -0.52 -15.73 1.66
CA ALA A 160 0.77 -15.10 1.94
C ALA A 160 1.11 -15.09 3.44
N ARG A 161 0.12 -14.88 4.31
CA ARG A 161 0.29 -14.93 5.77
C ARG A 161 0.65 -16.33 6.24
N THR A 162 -0.05 -17.37 5.77
CA THR A 162 0.28 -18.76 6.15
C THR A 162 1.69 -19.13 5.71
N LEU A 163 2.10 -18.71 4.50
CA LEU A 163 3.45 -18.94 4.00
C LEU A 163 4.51 -18.15 4.79
N ASP A 164 4.27 -16.88 5.10
CA ASP A 164 5.17 -16.07 5.94
C ASP A 164 5.27 -16.66 7.35
N ALA A 165 4.16 -17.10 7.95
CA ALA A 165 4.16 -17.76 9.26
C ALA A 165 5.03 -19.01 9.25
N CYS A 166 4.96 -19.86 8.23
CA CYS A 166 5.86 -21.01 8.08
C CYS A 166 7.34 -20.57 8.06
N PHE A 167 7.67 -19.58 7.22
CA PHE A 167 9.04 -19.07 7.10
C PHE A 167 9.56 -18.46 8.41
N ARG A 168 8.72 -17.67 9.10
CA ARG A 168 9.04 -17.08 10.40
C ARG A 168 9.17 -18.15 11.48
N THR A 169 8.41 -19.24 11.41
CA THR A 169 8.54 -20.38 12.32
C THR A 169 9.90 -21.05 12.14
N LEU A 170 10.40 -21.21 10.91
CA LEU A 170 11.77 -21.68 10.68
C LEU A 170 12.81 -20.76 11.34
N CYS A 171 12.63 -19.44 11.21
CA CYS A 171 13.55 -18.45 11.80
C CYS A 171 13.51 -18.49 13.33
N TYR A 172 12.33 -18.66 13.92
CA TYR A 172 12.13 -18.78 15.36
C TYR A 172 12.74 -20.08 15.91
N LEU A 173 12.38 -21.23 15.32
CA LEU A 173 12.84 -22.54 15.78
C LEU A 173 14.36 -22.67 15.65
N SER A 174 14.93 -22.30 14.50
CA SER A 174 16.37 -22.34 14.31
C SER A 174 17.12 -21.41 15.26
N ASN A 175 16.56 -20.24 15.60
CA ASN A 175 17.14 -19.32 16.58
C ASN A 175 17.07 -19.87 18.01
N ALA A 176 15.97 -20.52 18.37
CA ALA A 176 15.73 -21.02 19.72
C ALA A 176 16.65 -22.20 20.11
N ILE A 177 17.11 -22.98 19.14
CA ILE A 177 17.91 -24.19 19.39
C ILE A 177 19.42 -24.01 19.12
N GLN A 178 19.87 -22.79 18.80
CA GLN A 178 21.29 -22.53 18.52
C GLN A 178 22.19 -22.95 19.70
N PRO A 179 23.36 -23.54 19.43
CA PRO A 179 24.02 -23.70 18.13
C PRO A 179 23.60 -24.98 17.36
N THR A 180 22.56 -25.70 17.79
CA THR A 180 22.11 -26.94 17.13
C THR A 180 21.47 -26.62 15.78
N PRO A 181 21.82 -27.31 14.68
CA PRO A 181 21.18 -27.09 13.39
C PRO A 181 19.74 -27.63 13.38
N LEU A 182 18.83 -26.87 12.78
CA LEU A 182 17.44 -27.28 12.57
C LEU A 182 17.37 -28.38 11.51
N LYS A 183 16.71 -29.50 11.83
CA LYS A 183 16.43 -30.62 10.92
C LYS A 183 14.95 -30.63 10.56
N PHE A 184 14.60 -30.75 9.29
CA PHE A 184 13.18 -30.63 8.88
C PHE A 184 12.27 -31.73 9.40
N ASP A 185 12.80 -32.93 9.63
CA ASP A 185 12.03 -34.03 10.24
C ASP A 185 11.47 -33.66 11.62
N SER A 186 12.14 -32.77 12.37
CA SER A 186 11.65 -32.32 13.68
C SER A 186 10.41 -31.42 13.59
N LEU A 187 10.01 -30.99 12.38
CA LEU A 187 8.81 -30.19 12.14
C LEU A 187 7.60 -31.05 11.73
N SER A 188 7.74 -32.37 11.68
CA SER A 188 6.64 -33.30 11.35
C SER A 188 5.41 -33.11 12.24
N SER A 189 5.61 -32.69 13.50
CA SER A 189 4.55 -32.42 14.47
C SER A 189 4.44 -30.95 14.86
N ASP A 190 5.12 -30.04 14.16
CA ASP A 190 4.97 -28.61 14.45
C ASP A 190 3.62 -28.10 13.95
N GLN A 191 2.82 -27.53 14.86
CA GLN A 191 1.44 -27.16 14.57
C GLN A 191 1.32 -26.19 13.37
N THR A 192 2.25 -25.23 13.23
CA THR A 192 2.24 -24.29 12.09
C THR A 192 2.39 -25.04 10.77
N PHE A 193 3.31 -26.01 10.71
CA PHE A 193 3.55 -26.79 9.50
C PHE A 193 2.47 -27.83 9.24
N VAL A 194 1.88 -28.42 10.28
CA VAL A 194 0.72 -29.32 10.16
C VAL A 194 -0.47 -28.56 9.57
N ASP A 195 -0.82 -27.40 10.12
CA ASP A 195 -1.95 -26.61 9.65
C ASP A 195 -1.71 -26.09 8.23
N ALA A 196 -0.51 -25.59 7.95
CA ALA A 196 -0.14 -25.10 6.63
C ALA A 196 -0.13 -26.20 5.56
N ALA A 197 0.41 -27.40 5.86
CA ALA A 197 0.40 -28.54 4.94
C ALA A 197 -1.02 -28.95 4.54
N ASN A 198 -1.98 -28.86 5.48
CA ASN A 198 -3.38 -29.17 5.24
C ASN A 198 -4.14 -28.09 4.46
N THR A 199 -3.68 -26.82 4.50
CA THR A 199 -4.46 -25.67 4.02
C THR A 199 -3.84 -24.94 2.82
N LEU A 200 -2.52 -24.83 2.73
CA LEU A 200 -1.81 -24.08 1.67
C LEU A 200 -2.21 -24.50 0.24
N PRO A 201 -2.34 -25.80 -0.10
CA PRO A 201 -2.75 -26.19 -1.46
C PRO A 201 -4.11 -25.63 -1.86
N ALA A 202 -5.08 -25.65 -0.92
CA ALA A 202 -6.41 -25.11 -1.14
C ALA A 202 -6.40 -23.56 -1.19
N MET A 203 -5.62 -22.92 -0.31
CA MET A 203 -5.43 -21.47 -0.31
C MET A 203 -4.78 -20.97 -1.60
N HIS A 204 -3.76 -21.67 -2.11
CA HIS A 204 -3.13 -21.38 -3.40
C HIS A 204 -4.17 -21.39 -4.52
N ARG A 205 -4.93 -22.49 -4.67
CA ARG A 205 -5.98 -22.60 -5.70
C ARG A 205 -7.05 -21.52 -5.56
N ARG A 206 -7.42 -21.14 -4.34
CA ARG A 206 -8.37 -20.06 -4.07
C ARG A 206 -7.80 -18.70 -4.50
N ALA A 207 -6.54 -18.40 -4.16
CA ALA A 207 -5.87 -17.17 -4.56
C ALA A 207 -5.77 -17.06 -6.09
N VAL A 208 -5.35 -18.12 -6.78
CA VAL A 208 -5.29 -18.15 -8.26
C VAL A 208 -6.67 -17.88 -8.87
N ARG A 209 -7.70 -18.58 -8.40
CA ARG A 209 -9.07 -18.41 -8.90
C ARG A 209 -9.59 -16.99 -8.69
N ALA A 210 -9.31 -16.40 -7.53
CA ALA A 210 -9.78 -15.06 -7.19
C ALA A 210 -9.00 -13.96 -7.94
N LEU A 211 -7.72 -14.19 -8.24
CA LEU A 211 -6.89 -13.24 -9.01
C LEU A 211 -7.14 -13.30 -10.52
N ALA A 212 -7.53 -14.44 -11.07
CA ALA A 212 -7.69 -14.65 -12.51
C ALA A 212 -8.59 -13.63 -13.24
N PRO A 213 -9.71 -13.12 -12.66
CA PRO A 213 -10.54 -12.09 -13.28
C PRO A 213 -9.95 -10.67 -13.26
N LEU A 214 -8.86 -10.46 -12.50
CA LEU A 214 -8.29 -9.14 -12.23
C LEU A 214 -6.97 -8.93 -12.96
N GLU A 215 -6.09 -9.92 -12.93
CA GLU A 215 -4.72 -9.81 -13.43
C GLU A 215 -4.25 -11.17 -13.97
N PRO A 216 -3.31 -11.20 -14.94
CA PRO A 216 -2.67 -12.43 -15.38
C PRO A 216 -1.96 -13.15 -14.22
N THR A 217 -2.38 -14.37 -13.89
CA THR A 217 -1.88 -15.12 -12.73
C THR A 217 -0.54 -15.81 -12.97
N PHE A 218 -0.02 -15.83 -14.21
CA PHE A 218 1.20 -16.57 -14.56
C PHE A 218 2.39 -16.28 -13.63
N LYS A 219 2.58 -15.00 -13.24
CA LYS A 219 3.67 -14.64 -12.31
C LYS A 219 3.46 -15.19 -10.89
N PHE A 220 2.21 -15.27 -10.45
CA PHE A 220 1.86 -15.88 -9.16
C PHE A 220 2.06 -17.40 -9.25
N ASP A 221 1.49 -18.04 -10.27
CA ASP A 221 1.55 -19.48 -10.48
C ASP A 221 2.99 -19.98 -10.58
N VAL A 222 3.81 -19.36 -11.44
CA VAL A 222 5.23 -19.75 -11.60
C VAL A 222 6.01 -19.56 -10.30
N ARG A 223 5.70 -18.51 -9.54
CA ARG A 223 6.44 -18.20 -8.32
C ARG A 223 6.09 -19.14 -7.17
N PHE A 224 4.84 -19.58 -7.08
CA PHE A 224 4.31 -20.30 -5.93
C PHE A 224 3.83 -21.73 -6.25
N ALA A 225 4.16 -22.25 -7.43
CA ALA A 225 3.74 -23.57 -7.92
C ALA A 225 3.94 -24.69 -6.89
N ASP A 226 5.10 -24.75 -6.23
CA ASP A 226 5.41 -25.80 -5.26
C ASP A 226 4.42 -25.82 -4.08
N PHE A 227 3.79 -24.70 -3.75
CA PHE A 227 2.80 -24.62 -2.67
C PHE A 227 1.37 -25.02 -3.10
N ALA A 228 1.17 -25.33 -4.38
CA ALA A 228 -0.07 -25.90 -4.88
C ALA A 228 -0.18 -27.40 -4.61
N GLU A 229 0.95 -28.07 -4.35
CA GLU A 229 1.07 -29.51 -4.11
C GLU A 229 0.89 -29.85 -2.63
N THR A 230 0.41 -31.06 -2.36
CA THR A 230 0.31 -31.58 -0.99
C THR A 230 1.69 -32.02 -0.51
N HIS A 231 2.11 -31.50 0.64
CA HIS A 231 3.37 -31.85 1.28
C HIS A 231 3.13 -32.46 2.66
N THR A 232 4.08 -33.27 3.15
CA THR A 232 4.15 -33.53 4.59
C THR A 232 4.66 -32.27 5.30
N PRO A 233 4.43 -32.10 6.62
CA PRO A 233 4.92 -30.92 7.35
C PRO A 233 6.44 -30.71 7.22
N ALA A 234 7.21 -31.80 7.28
CA ALA A 234 8.67 -31.76 7.09
C ALA A 234 9.07 -31.36 5.65
N ALA A 235 8.43 -31.95 4.63
CA ALA A 235 8.68 -31.58 3.23
C ALA A 235 8.31 -30.12 2.96
N LEU A 236 7.20 -29.62 3.54
CA LEU A 236 6.81 -28.22 3.43
C LEU A 236 7.87 -27.28 4.02
N ALA A 237 8.47 -27.64 5.17
CA ALA A 237 9.57 -26.86 5.75
C ALA A 237 10.76 -26.72 4.80
N GLU A 238 11.12 -27.81 4.11
CA GLU A 238 12.16 -27.78 3.09
C GLU A 238 11.78 -26.91 1.89
N VAL A 239 10.55 -27.05 1.38
CA VAL A 239 10.03 -26.25 0.26
C VAL A 239 10.05 -24.75 0.61
N VAL A 240 9.58 -24.37 1.81
CA VAL A 240 9.60 -22.97 2.27
C VAL A 240 11.03 -22.42 2.33
N ARG A 241 11.98 -23.17 2.87
CA ARG A 241 13.39 -22.77 2.95
C ARG A 241 14.01 -22.62 1.56
N SER A 242 13.73 -23.58 0.67
CA SER A 242 14.22 -23.59 -0.71
C SER A 242 13.63 -22.44 -1.54
N HIS A 243 12.34 -22.15 -1.38
CA HIS A 243 11.70 -21.00 -2.00
C HIS A 243 12.38 -19.69 -1.58
N HIS A 244 12.65 -19.49 -0.29
CA HIS A 244 13.39 -18.32 0.18
C HIS A 244 14.78 -18.22 -0.44
N GLU A 245 15.53 -19.32 -0.50
CA GLU A 245 16.85 -19.33 -1.12
C GLU A 245 16.79 -18.89 -2.59
N THR A 246 15.84 -19.43 -3.36
CA THR A 246 15.60 -19.02 -4.75
C THR A 246 15.29 -17.53 -4.87
N ILE A 247 14.39 -17.00 -4.02
CA ILE A 247 14.04 -15.57 -4.00
C ILE A 247 15.23 -14.69 -3.59
N GLN A 248 16.11 -15.12 -2.69
CA GLN A 248 17.31 -14.35 -2.35
C GLN A 248 18.30 -14.35 -3.51
N LYS A 249 18.56 -15.50 -4.14
CA LYS A 249 19.46 -15.62 -5.29
C LYS A 249 19.01 -14.78 -6.48
N SER A 250 17.70 -14.61 -6.70
CA SER A 250 17.16 -13.83 -7.82
C SER A 250 17.21 -12.30 -7.61
N LYS A 251 17.61 -11.79 -6.44
CA LYS A 251 17.62 -10.35 -6.17
C LYS A 251 18.81 -9.65 -6.84
N PRO A 252 18.61 -8.53 -7.55
CA PRO A 252 19.71 -7.78 -8.15
C PRO A 252 20.59 -7.09 -7.08
N PRO A 253 21.85 -6.76 -7.41
CA PRO A 253 22.53 -7.01 -8.69
C PRO A 253 23.16 -8.41 -8.82
N LEU A 254 23.53 -9.07 -7.71
CA LEU A 254 24.33 -10.31 -7.72
C LEU A 254 23.70 -11.46 -6.92
N GLY A 255 22.41 -11.37 -6.59
CA GLY A 255 21.79 -12.23 -5.59
C GLY A 255 22.11 -11.79 -4.18
N LYS A 256 21.28 -12.21 -3.23
CA LYS A 256 21.51 -12.09 -1.80
C LYS A 256 21.73 -13.47 -1.21
N ARG A 257 22.49 -13.54 -0.12
CA ARG A 257 22.65 -14.79 0.65
C ARG A 257 21.31 -15.15 1.31
N SER A 258 21.05 -16.46 1.39
CA SER A 258 19.96 -16.99 2.20
C SER A 258 20.07 -16.52 3.65
N TRP A 259 18.95 -16.56 4.36
CA TRP A 259 18.92 -16.31 5.79
C TRP A 259 19.29 -17.56 6.58
N PHE A 260 19.29 -18.72 5.94
CA PHE A 260 19.73 -19.99 6.51
C PHE A 260 21.05 -20.40 5.88
N GLU A 261 21.95 -20.95 6.70
CA GLU A 261 23.21 -21.54 6.27
C GLU A 261 23.20 -23.03 6.62
N PRO A 262 23.68 -23.89 5.70
CA PRO A 262 23.84 -25.30 6.01
C PRO A 262 24.92 -25.45 7.07
N TYR A 263 24.67 -26.26 8.08
CA TYR A 263 25.62 -26.58 9.14
C TYR A 263 25.40 -28.01 9.62
N GLN A 264 26.42 -28.85 9.47
CA GLN A 264 26.29 -30.31 9.62
C GLN A 264 25.11 -30.82 8.76
N ASP A 265 24.26 -31.69 9.30
CA ASP A 265 23.10 -32.27 8.62
C ASP A 265 21.82 -31.43 8.80
N GLY A 266 21.93 -30.10 8.89
CA GLY A 266 20.77 -29.23 9.06
C GLY A 266 21.07 -27.76 8.77
N TRP A 267 20.23 -26.87 9.32
CA TRP A 267 20.22 -25.46 8.96
C TRP A 267 20.26 -24.53 10.17
N LEU A 268 21.11 -23.51 10.11
CA LEU A 268 21.17 -22.43 11.09
C LEU A 268 20.66 -21.14 10.46
N VAL A 269 19.74 -20.46 11.14
CA VAL A 269 19.38 -19.08 10.81
C VAL A 269 20.56 -18.16 11.14
N ARG A 270 20.90 -17.29 10.21
CA ARG A 270 22.03 -16.36 10.33
C ARG A 270 21.71 -15.30 11.40
N PRO A 271 22.74 -14.80 12.12
CA PRO A 271 22.57 -13.69 13.06
C PRO A 271 21.87 -12.49 12.42
N GLY A 272 20.92 -11.89 13.15
CA GLY A 272 20.10 -10.78 12.69
C GLY A 272 18.83 -11.16 11.92
N TYR A 273 18.64 -12.44 11.58
CA TYR A 273 17.41 -12.94 10.95
C TYR A 273 16.60 -13.89 11.84
N GLY A 274 17.14 -14.28 12.99
CA GLY A 274 16.42 -15.06 14.00
C GLY A 274 15.24 -14.28 14.58
N ALA A 275 14.17 -15.00 14.93
CA ALA A 275 13.01 -14.44 15.60
C ALA A 275 12.95 -14.92 17.05
N THR A 276 12.55 -14.04 17.97
CA THR A 276 12.36 -14.35 19.40
C THR A 276 10.90 -14.59 19.77
N VAL A 277 9.98 -14.13 18.93
CA VAL A 277 8.53 -14.31 19.09
C VAL A 277 8.07 -15.36 18.09
N ARG A 278 7.30 -16.35 18.56
CA ARG A 278 6.70 -17.37 17.70
C ARG A 278 5.60 -16.71 16.85
N PRO A 279 5.61 -16.88 15.52
CA PRO A 279 4.57 -16.30 14.66
C PRO A 279 3.25 -17.06 14.80
N THR A 280 2.17 -16.41 14.37
CA THR A 280 0.82 -16.98 14.27
C THR A 280 0.39 -17.05 12.81
N ILE A 281 -0.37 -18.09 12.46
CA ILE A 281 -1.01 -18.19 11.14
C ILE A 281 -2.22 -17.23 11.02
N ASP A 282 -2.81 -16.86 12.16
CA ASP A 282 -3.89 -15.88 12.24
C ASP A 282 -3.36 -14.44 12.40
N GLY A 283 -4.20 -13.46 12.08
CA GLY A 283 -3.94 -12.04 12.27
C GLY A 283 -4.34 -11.18 11.08
N PRO A 284 -3.95 -9.89 11.08
CA PRO A 284 -4.41 -8.90 10.09
C PRO A 284 -3.88 -9.17 8.66
N PHE A 285 -3.93 -8.24 7.72
CA PHE A 285 -3.10 -8.39 6.52
C PHE A 285 -1.62 -8.14 6.83
N ILE A 286 -0.71 -8.82 6.12
CA ILE A 286 0.74 -8.62 6.24
C ILE A 286 1.26 -7.62 5.20
N HIS A 287 0.54 -7.42 4.10
CA HIS A 287 0.84 -6.37 3.13
C HIS A 287 -0.18 -5.23 3.22
N PRO A 288 0.28 -3.96 3.14
CA PRO A 288 -0.62 -2.82 3.09
C PRO A 288 -1.32 -2.76 1.74
N ILE A 289 -2.65 -2.89 1.75
CA ILE A 289 -3.55 -2.68 0.61
C ILE A 289 -4.00 -1.21 0.49
N ARG A 290 -3.57 -0.36 1.44
CA ARG A 290 -3.74 1.10 1.45
C ARG A 290 -5.17 1.58 1.63
N VAL A 291 -6.07 0.74 2.12
CA VAL A 291 -7.43 1.13 2.50
C VAL A 291 -7.40 2.12 3.66
N ASN A 292 -6.49 1.94 4.62
CA ASN A 292 -6.35 2.90 5.72
C ASN A 292 -5.76 4.25 5.25
N ALA A 293 -4.95 4.26 4.19
CA ALA A 293 -4.50 5.49 3.57
C ALA A 293 -5.65 6.25 2.88
N LEU A 294 -6.57 5.51 2.23
CA LEU A 294 -7.79 6.09 1.67
C LEU A 294 -8.71 6.64 2.77
N ARG A 295 -8.94 5.89 3.86
CA ARG A 295 -9.72 6.38 5.02
C ARG A 295 -9.17 7.68 5.58
N ARG A 296 -7.85 7.75 5.78
CA ARG A 296 -7.19 8.98 6.22
C ARG A 296 -7.42 10.12 5.22
N PHE A 297 -7.24 9.86 3.93
CA PHE A 297 -7.49 10.87 2.90
C PHE A 297 -8.92 11.40 2.90
N LEU A 298 -9.92 10.52 3.03
CA LEU A 298 -11.33 10.92 3.10
C LEU A 298 -11.60 11.80 4.32
N ARG A 299 -10.99 11.45 5.46
CA ARG A 299 -11.07 12.25 6.69
C ARG A 299 -10.42 13.62 6.52
N ASP A 300 -9.19 13.67 6.02
CA ASP A 300 -8.43 14.91 5.79
C ASP A 300 -9.18 15.80 4.77
N SER A 301 -9.83 15.18 3.77
CA SER A 301 -10.66 15.84 2.76
C SER A 301 -12.10 16.11 3.21
N GLY A 302 -12.45 15.89 4.49
CA GLY A 302 -13.78 16.12 5.06
C GLY A 302 -14.95 15.50 4.27
N LEU A 303 -14.72 14.31 3.69
CA LEU A 303 -15.71 13.53 2.96
C LEU A 303 -16.54 12.65 3.89
#